data_AF-A0A6M8HU10-F1
#
_entry.id   AF-A0A6M8HU10-F1
#
_cell.length_a   1.000
_cell.length_b   1.000
_cell.length_c   1.000
_cell.angle_alpha   90.00
_cell.angle_beta   90.00
_cell.angle_gamma   90.00
#
_symmetry.space_group_name_H-M   'P 1'
#
loop_
_entity.id
_entity.type
_entity.pdbx_description
1 polymer ?
#
loop_
_entity_poly.entity_id
_entity_poly.type
_entity_poly.pdbx_seq_one_letter_code
_entity_poly.pdbx_strand_id
1 'polypeptide(L)'
;MTPDALTLLRLATGLAAAVCVTQAGGPMMVGAGLFLLSALLDRADGELARQSRRFSQFGFRFDLISDCIATSLIFIGLGFGAASALPLDLGLQPLAGPVLGLSGAVSTVLTFGQLAMDPPHAGTRQRSPVIRSFDPDDAMLVVPVAIWCGGSGWILLACGVLTPLAAIGVGLSRLIQRRRLVLLKMTEQV
;
A
#
# COMPACT_ATOMS: atom_id res chain seq x y z
N MET A 1 19.24 19.43 -1.65
CA MET A 1 18.94 17.99 -1.61
C MET A 1 18.19 17.66 -2.89
N THR A 2 18.75 16.84 -3.77
CA THR A 2 18.05 16.39 -4.98
C THR A 2 16.87 15.50 -4.58
N PRO A 3 15.71 15.61 -5.24
CA PRO A 3 14.50 14.84 -4.93
C PRO A 3 14.73 13.33 -4.76
N ASP A 4 15.78 12.78 -5.39
CA ASP A 4 16.08 11.34 -5.38
C ASP A 4 16.63 10.80 -4.05
N ALA A 5 17.19 11.64 -3.17
CA ALA A 5 17.79 11.17 -1.91
C ALA A 5 16.74 10.76 -0.87
N LEU A 6 15.60 11.46 -0.84
CA LEU A 6 14.52 11.17 0.11
C LEU A 6 13.79 9.90 -0.29
N THR A 7 13.52 9.72 -1.58
CA THR A 7 12.90 8.48 -2.11
C THR A 7 13.81 7.27 -1.90
N LEU A 8 15.13 7.42 -2.08
CA LEU A 8 16.07 6.33 -1.79
C LEU A 8 16.12 6.00 -0.30
N LEU A 9 16.10 7.01 0.57
CA LEU A 9 16.06 6.81 2.02
C LEU A 9 14.77 6.10 2.44
N ARG A 10 13.63 6.53 1.89
CA ARG A 10 12.33 5.89 2.07
C ARG A 10 12.39 4.41 1.69
N LEU A 11 12.84 4.11 0.47
CA LEU A 11 12.99 2.73 -0.01
C LEU A 11 13.91 1.92 0.89
N ALA A 12 15.07 2.47 1.29
CA ALA A 12 16.00 1.78 2.18
C ALA A 12 15.37 1.46 3.54
N THR A 13 14.64 2.41 4.14
CA THR A 13 13.92 2.19 5.41
C THR A 13 12.79 1.18 5.26
N GLY A 14 12.04 1.20 4.16
CA GLY A 14 10.99 0.22 3.87
C GLY A 14 11.53 -1.20 3.65
N LEU A 15 12.67 -1.35 2.96
CA LEU A 15 13.34 -2.63 2.78
C LEU A 15 13.89 -3.18 4.09
N ALA A 16 14.55 -2.32 4.88
CA ALA A 16 15.04 -2.71 6.21
C ALA A 16 13.88 -3.14 7.12
N ALA A 17 12.77 -2.40 7.09
CA ALA A 17 11.55 -2.75 7.79
C ALA A 17 11.03 -4.13 7.36
N ALA A 18 10.93 -4.38 6.05
CA ALA A 18 10.46 -5.64 5.50
C ALA A 18 11.29 -6.84 5.96
N VAL A 19 12.62 -6.70 6.01
CA VAL A 19 13.51 -7.73 6.55
C VAL A 19 13.27 -7.94 8.04
N CYS A 20 13.19 -6.87 8.82
CA CYS A 20 12.98 -6.95 10.27
C CYS A 20 11.64 -7.61 10.65
N VAL A 21 10.55 -7.34 9.92
CA VAL A 21 9.23 -7.91 10.22
C VAL A 21 9.10 -9.40 9.90
N THR A 22 10.06 -10.01 9.19
CA THR A 22 10.09 -11.47 8.96
C THR A 22 10.26 -12.28 10.25
N GLN A 23 10.79 -11.67 11.30
CA GLN A 23 11.13 -12.33 12.56
C GLN A 23 10.25 -11.78 13.69
N ALA A 24 9.57 -12.67 14.41
CA ALA A 24 8.76 -12.30 15.56
C ALA A 24 9.57 -11.64 16.69
N GLY A 25 8.88 -10.90 17.58
CA GLY A 25 9.48 -10.29 18.76
C GLY A 25 10.21 -8.98 18.47
N GLY A 26 11.39 -8.80 19.07
CA GLY A 26 12.16 -7.55 19.01
C GLY A 26 12.44 -7.03 17.59
N PRO A 27 12.91 -7.88 16.64
CA PRO A 27 13.12 -7.47 15.26
C PRO A 27 11.86 -6.89 14.60
N MET A 28 10.71 -7.53 14.76
CA MET A 28 9.44 -7.04 14.22
C MET A 28 9.05 -5.67 14.82
N MET A 29 9.31 -5.42 16.10
CA MET A 29 9.05 -4.11 16.72
C MET A 29 9.94 -3.01 16.12
N VAL A 30 11.20 -3.31 15.84
CA VAL A 30 12.11 -2.39 15.12
C VAL A 30 11.65 -2.19 13.69
N GLY A 31 11.24 -3.26 13.02
CA GLY A 31 10.68 -3.22 11.67
C GLY A 31 9.44 -2.34 11.56
N ALA A 32 8.54 -2.40 12.54
CA ALA A 32 7.40 -1.49 12.65
C ALA A 32 7.85 -0.01 12.75
N GLY A 33 8.86 0.28 13.56
CA GLY A 33 9.42 1.65 13.65
C GLY A 33 10.03 2.14 12.34
N LEU A 34 10.78 1.26 11.66
CA LEU A 34 11.36 1.57 10.34
C LEU A 34 10.28 1.77 9.27
N PHE A 35 9.20 1.00 9.32
CA PHE A 35 8.08 1.15 8.40
C PHE A 35 7.34 2.47 8.64
N LEU A 36 7.10 2.84 9.90
CA LEU A 36 6.54 4.14 10.27
C LEU A 36 7.43 5.28 9.76
N LEU A 37 8.75 5.17 9.95
CA LEU A 37 9.71 6.16 9.44
C LEU A 37 9.61 6.30 7.92
N SER A 38 9.56 5.18 7.18
CA SER A 38 9.36 5.18 5.73
C SER A 38 8.09 5.92 5.32
N ALA A 39 6.97 5.66 5.99
CA ALA A 39 5.69 6.32 5.71
C ALA A 39 5.71 7.83 6.03
N LEU A 40 6.44 8.24 7.08
CA LEU A 40 6.62 9.65 7.41
C LEU A 40 7.49 10.38 6.37
N LEU A 41 8.54 9.72 5.88
CA LEU A 41 9.40 10.25 4.82
C LEU A 41 8.62 10.45 3.51
N ASP A 42 7.70 9.53 3.19
CA ASP A 42 6.80 9.64 2.03
C ASP A 42 5.94 10.91 2.08
N ARG A 43 5.29 11.14 3.23
CA ARG A 43 4.48 12.34 3.46
C ARG A 43 5.31 13.62 3.42
N ALA A 44 6.53 13.57 3.96
CA ALA A 44 7.45 14.69 3.91
C ALA A 44 7.85 15.01 2.45
N ASP A 45 8.11 13.99 1.61
CA ASP A 45 8.41 14.18 0.18
C ASP A 45 7.24 14.84 -0.54
N GLY A 46 6.01 14.35 -0.29
CA GLY A 46 4.79 14.88 -0.89
C GLY A 46 4.57 16.36 -0.58
N GLU A 47 4.80 16.79 0.67
CA GLU A 47 4.67 18.19 1.05
C GLU A 47 5.81 19.06 0.50
N LEU A 48 7.05 18.55 0.48
CA LEU A 48 8.19 19.22 -0.15
C LEU A 48 7.99 19.43 -1.66
N ALA A 49 7.41 18.45 -2.36
CA ALA A 49 7.12 18.54 -3.79
C ALA A 49 6.08 19.63 -4.09
N ARG A 50 5.06 19.78 -3.24
CA ARG A 50 4.04 20.84 -3.35
C ARG A 50 4.64 22.24 -3.18
N GLN A 51 5.59 22.38 -2.26
CA GLN A 51 6.27 23.67 -2.01
C GLN A 51 7.30 24.00 -3.11
N SER A 52 7.94 22.98 -3.69
CA SER A 52 9.07 23.16 -4.61
C SER A 52 8.68 23.37 -6.08
N ARG A 53 7.42 23.12 -6.48
CA ARG A 53 6.88 23.20 -7.87
C ARG A 53 7.73 22.51 -8.95
N ARG A 54 8.65 21.61 -8.58
CA ARG A 54 9.52 20.87 -9.48
C ARG A 54 9.02 19.42 -9.56
N PHE A 55 8.20 19.13 -10.57
CA PHE A 55 7.72 17.78 -10.84
C PHE A 55 8.48 17.19 -12.03
N SER A 56 9.19 16.08 -11.82
CA SER A 56 9.75 15.25 -12.89
C SER A 56 8.85 14.02 -13.08
N GLN A 57 8.52 13.70 -14.33
CA GLN A 57 7.75 12.47 -14.62
C GLN A 57 8.50 11.20 -14.22
N PHE A 58 9.84 11.22 -14.23
CA PHE A 58 10.65 10.09 -13.80
C PHE A 58 10.56 9.88 -12.28
N GLY A 59 10.75 10.95 -11.50
CA GLY A 59 10.67 10.88 -10.04
C GLY A 59 9.30 10.40 -9.55
N PHE A 60 8.22 10.89 -10.17
CA PHE A 60 6.87 10.42 -9.86
C PHE A 60 6.68 8.91 -10.07
N ARG A 61 7.19 8.36 -11.18
CA ARG A 61 7.08 6.92 -11.45
C ARG A 61 7.96 6.09 -10.51
N PHE A 62 9.17 6.58 -10.22
CA PHE A 62 10.10 5.88 -9.33
C PHE A 62 9.57 5.81 -7.90
N ASP A 63 9.00 6.90 -7.41
CA ASP A 63 8.38 6.96 -6.10
C ASP A 63 7.19 5.99 -5.99
N LEU A 64 6.33 6.00 -7.01
CA LEU A 64 5.18 5.10 -7.10
C LEU A 64 5.63 3.62 -7.09
N ILE A 65 6.62 3.24 -7.91
CA ILE A 65 7.16 1.87 -7.95
C ILE A 65 7.81 1.48 -6.61
N SER A 66 8.60 2.38 -6.03
CA SER A 66 9.29 2.13 -4.77
C SER A 66 8.31 1.88 -3.63
N ASP A 67 7.18 2.60 -3.63
CA ASP A 67 6.11 2.42 -2.66
C ASP A 67 5.43 1.05 -2.79
N CYS A 68 5.10 0.66 -4.02
CA CYS A 68 4.53 -0.66 -4.30
C CYS A 68 5.46 -1.78 -3.82
N ILE A 69 6.76 -1.67 -4.08
CA ILE A 69 7.75 -2.67 -3.67
C ILE A 69 7.85 -2.75 -2.14
N ALA A 70 7.98 -1.60 -1.47
CA ALA A 70 8.11 -1.56 -0.02
C ALA A 70 6.88 -2.16 0.67
N THR A 71 5.67 -1.76 0.26
CA THR A 71 4.42 -2.24 0.84
C THR A 71 4.20 -3.73 0.59
N SER A 72 4.47 -4.22 -0.62
CA SER A 72 4.39 -5.67 -0.93
C SER A 72 5.36 -6.49 -0.08
N LEU A 73 6.60 -6.03 0.10
CA LEU A 73 7.58 -6.75 0.92
C LEU A 73 7.24 -6.72 2.40
N ILE A 74 6.65 -5.64 2.91
CA ILE A 74 6.15 -5.56 4.29
C ILE A 74 5.07 -6.61 4.54
N PHE A 75 4.11 -6.77 3.63
CA PHE A 75 3.08 -7.80 3.78
C PHE A 75 3.65 -9.21 3.73
N ILE A 76 4.58 -9.49 2.83
CA ILE A 76 5.26 -10.78 2.77
C ILE A 76 6.00 -11.04 4.09
N GLY A 77 6.81 -10.08 4.55
CA GLY A 77 7.59 -10.22 5.78
C GLY A 77 6.69 -10.40 7.01
N LEU A 78 5.62 -9.60 7.13
CA LEU A 78 4.61 -9.74 8.17
C LEU A 78 3.96 -11.13 8.13
N GLY A 79 3.68 -11.66 6.93
CA GLY A 79 3.14 -13.00 6.72
C GLY A 79 3.99 -14.10 7.37
N PHE A 80 5.32 -14.00 7.27
CA PHE A 80 6.23 -14.93 7.94
C PHE A 80 6.37 -14.65 9.43
N GLY A 81 6.60 -13.40 9.82
CA GLY A 81 6.92 -13.05 11.20
C GLY A 81 5.74 -13.06 12.16
N ALA A 82 4.51 -12.85 11.67
CA ALA A 82 3.29 -12.85 12.47
C ALA A 82 2.46 -14.12 12.29
N ALA A 83 2.97 -15.12 11.55
CA ALA A 83 2.27 -16.37 11.28
C ALA A 83 1.75 -17.03 12.57
N SER A 84 2.61 -17.19 13.58
CA SER A 84 2.25 -17.80 14.87
C SER A 84 1.30 -16.95 15.73
N ALA A 85 1.13 -15.67 15.43
CA ALA A 85 0.23 -14.77 16.14
C ALA A 85 -1.19 -14.74 15.56
N LEU A 86 -1.46 -15.48 14.47
CA LEU A 86 -2.78 -15.55 13.85
C LEU A 86 -3.85 -16.00 14.87
N PRO A 87 -5.03 -15.37 14.88
CA PRO A 87 -6.14 -15.73 15.78
C PRO A 87 -6.89 -17.02 15.34
N LEU A 88 -6.23 -17.91 14.60
CA LEU A 88 -6.79 -19.12 14.03
C LEU A 88 -6.14 -20.33 14.72
N ASP A 89 -6.91 -21.15 15.43
CA ASP A 89 -6.41 -22.33 16.16
C ASP A 89 -6.58 -23.63 15.36
N LEU A 90 -6.03 -23.66 14.14
CA LEU A 90 -6.20 -24.77 13.19
C LEU A 90 -4.89 -25.54 12.93
N GLY A 91 -3.77 -25.18 13.57
CA GLY A 91 -2.44 -25.73 13.28
C GLY A 91 -1.87 -25.32 11.90
N LEU A 92 -2.64 -24.59 11.11
CA LEU A 92 -2.28 -24.11 9.76
C LEU A 92 -1.59 -22.73 9.80
N GLN A 93 -1.34 -22.15 10.98
CA GLN A 93 -0.71 -20.85 11.13
C GLN A 93 0.59 -20.66 10.31
N PRO A 94 1.55 -21.60 10.29
CA PRO A 94 2.80 -21.43 9.52
C PRO A 94 2.58 -21.38 8.00
N LEU A 95 1.48 -21.94 7.49
CA LEU A 95 1.12 -21.86 6.08
C LEU A 95 0.20 -20.66 5.79
N ALA A 96 -0.77 -20.40 6.67
CA ALA A 96 -1.75 -19.32 6.51
C ALA A 96 -1.09 -17.94 6.55
N GLY A 97 -0.08 -17.73 7.41
CA GLY A 97 0.62 -16.45 7.51
C GLY A 97 1.24 -15.99 6.18
N PRO A 98 2.15 -16.78 5.56
CA PRO A 98 2.73 -16.46 4.27
C PRO A 98 1.70 -16.30 3.14
N VAL A 99 0.63 -17.10 3.15
CA VAL A 99 -0.45 -17.00 2.15
C VAL A 99 -1.20 -15.67 2.27
N LEU A 100 -1.50 -15.22 3.49
CA LEU A 100 -2.13 -13.91 3.74
C LEU A 100 -1.19 -12.74 3.41
N GLY A 101 0.10 -12.90 3.71
CA GLY A 101 1.12 -11.91 3.31
C GLY A 101 1.23 -11.78 1.80
N LEU A 102 1.25 -12.91 1.08
CA LEU A 102 1.31 -12.94 -0.38
C LEU A 102 0.01 -12.43 -1.01
N SER A 103 -1.16 -12.77 -0.46
CA SER A 103 -2.43 -12.25 -0.97
C SER A 103 -2.47 -10.73 -0.90
N GLY A 104 -1.98 -10.15 0.20
CA GLY A 104 -1.87 -8.70 0.35
C GLY A 104 -0.87 -8.08 -0.63
N ALA A 105 0.30 -8.70 -0.80
CA ALA A 105 1.31 -8.24 -1.75
C ALA A 105 0.80 -8.25 -3.20
N VAL A 106 0.17 -9.35 -3.64
CA VAL A 106 -0.44 -9.46 -4.97
C VAL A 106 -1.54 -8.42 -5.15
N SER A 107 -2.40 -8.23 -4.15
CA SER A 107 -3.50 -7.26 -4.21
C SER A 107 -3.00 -5.82 -4.33
N THR A 108 -1.87 -5.52 -3.68
CA THR A 108 -1.19 -4.22 -3.78
C THR A 108 -0.70 -3.99 -5.20
N VAL A 109 0.01 -4.97 -5.78
CA VAL A 109 0.49 -4.89 -7.18
C VAL A 109 -0.67 -4.76 -8.17
N LEU A 110 -1.78 -5.48 -7.95
CA LEU A 110 -2.97 -5.37 -8.79
C LEU A 110 -3.61 -3.99 -8.70
N THR A 111 -3.77 -3.45 -7.50
CA THR A 111 -4.33 -2.10 -7.28
C THR A 111 -3.44 -1.06 -7.93
N PHE A 112 -2.12 -1.20 -7.77
CA PHE A 112 -1.13 -0.35 -8.40
C PHE A 112 -1.20 -0.41 -9.93
N GLY A 113 -1.21 -1.61 -10.51
CA GLY A 113 -1.31 -1.81 -11.95
C GLY A 113 -2.62 -1.25 -12.52
N GLN A 114 -3.70 -1.28 -11.75
CA GLN A 114 -4.93 -0.57 -12.10
C GLN A 114 -4.65 0.94 -12.13
N LEU A 115 -4.16 1.53 -11.04
CA LEU A 115 -3.93 2.99 -10.93
C LEU A 115 -2.93 3.53 -11.97
N ALA A 116 -1.90 2.76 -12.32
CA ALA A 116 -0.89 3.15 -13.30
C ALA A 116 -1.42 3.25 -14.75
N MET A 117 -2.56 2.61 -15.05
CA MET A 117 -3.19 2.63 -16.38
C MET A 117 -4.01 3.91 -16.65
N ASP A 118 -4.19 4.77 -15.66
CA ASP A 118 -4.90 6.04 -15.86
C ASP A 118 -3.92 7.10 -16.39
N PRO A 119 -4.20 7.73 -17.54
CA PRO A 119 -3.27 8.70 -18.12
C PRO A 119 -3.09 9.92 -17.20
N PRO A 120 -1.86 10.45 -17.07
CA PRO A 120 -1.53 11.55 -16.14
C PRO A 120 -2.23 12.91 -16.43
N HIS A 121 -3.17 12.97 -17.38
CA HIS A 121 -3.80 14.22 -17.85
C HIS A 121 -5.28 14.39 -17.50
N ALA A 122 -5.90 13.49 -16.71
CA ALA A 122 -7.19 13.81 -16.11
C ALA A 122 -6.93 14.65 -14.84
N GLY A 123 -6.99 15.98 -14.97
CA GLY A 123 -6.86 17.00 -13.91
C GLY A 123 -7.89 16.93 -12.77
N THR A 124 -8.34 15.74 -12.46
CA THR A 124 -9.14 15.41 -11.30
C THR A 124 -8.66 14.06 -10.81
N ARG A 125 -7.79 14.07 -9.80
CA ARG A 125 -8.02 13.19 -8.64
C ARG A 125 -9.44 13.48 -8.18
N GLN A 126 -10.44 12.93 -8.87
CA GLN A 126 -11.82 12.88 -8.40
C GLN A 126 -11.80 11.85 -7.28
N ARG A 127 -11.19 12.24 -6.16
CA ARG A 127 -11.53 11.72 -4.85
C ARG A 127 -13.04 11.87 -4.76
N SER A 128 -13.74 10.75 -4.67
CA SER A 128 -15.18 10.75 -4.45
C SER A 128 -15.48 11.69 -3.27
N PRO A 129 -16.43 12.65 -3.39
CA PRO A 129 -16.61 13.74 -2.43
C PRO A 129 -17.10 13.29 -1.03
N VAL A 130 -17.26 11.99 -0.79
CA VAL A 130 -17.82 11.42 0.45
C VAL A 130 -16.75 10.85 1.40
N ILE A 131 -15.53 10.56 0.93
CA ILE A 131 -14.42 10.06 1.78
C ILE A 131 -13.22 11.00 1.61
N ARG A 132 -13.29 12.18 2.25
CA ARG A 132 -12.30 13.26 2.10
C ARG A 132 -11.12 13.18 3.09
N SER A 133 -11.13 12.28 4.07
CA SER A 133 -10.16 12.33 5.19
C SER A 133 -9.36 11.04 5.45
N PHE A 134 -9.55 9.97 4.69
CA PHE A 134 -8.78 8.74 4.88
C PHE A 134 -8.14 8.34 3.55
N ASP A 135 -6.86 8.67 3.38
CA ASP A 135 -6.09 8.10 2.28
C ASP A 135 -5.82 6.61 2.59
N PRO A 136 -5.93 5.70 1.61
CA PRO A 136 -5.60 4.29 1.81
C PRO A 136 -4.18 4.09 2.36
N ASP A 137 -3.26 4.98 1.99
CA ASP A 137 -1.87 4.99 2.47
C ASP A 137 -1.78 5.34 3.97
N ASP A 138 -2.74 6.11 4.50
CA ASP A 138 -2.82 6.42 5.93
C ASP A 138 -3.26 5.20 6.75
N ALA A 139 -4.01 4.28 6.13
CA ALA A 139 -4.38 3.01 6.78
C ALA A 139 -3.14 2.16 7.08
N MET A 140 -2.04 2.31 6.33
CA MET A 140 -0.78 1.60 6.58
C MET A 140 -0.10 2.04 7.88
N LEU A 141 -0.41 3.23 8.41
CA LEU A 141 0.07 3.65 9.73
C LEU A 141 -0.53 2.83 10.88
N VAL A 142 -1.63 2.12 10.64
CA VAL A 142 -2.20 1.19 11.62
C VAL A 142 -1.29 -0.02 11.82
N VAL A 143 -0.53 -0.43 10.79
CA VAL A 143 0.35 -1.61 10.85
C VAL A 143 1.40 -1.52 11.96
N PRO A 144 2.26 -0.49 12.02
CA PRO A 144 3.27 -0.40 13.05
C PRO A 144 2.67 -0.25 14.46
N VAL A 145 1.58 0.50 14.60
CA VAL A 145 0.87 0.65 15.87
C VAL A 145 0.29 -0.68 16.34
N ALA A 146 -0.33 -1.44 15.45
CA ALA A 146 -0.89 -2.75 15.78
C ALA A 146 0.22 -3.73 16.17
N ILE A 147 1.37 -3.72 15.49
CA ILE A 147 2.52 -4.55 15.84
C ILE A 147 3.00 -4.24 17.26
N TRP A 148 3.16 -2.97 17.64
CA TRP A 148 3.60 -2.59 18.99
C TRP A 148 2.58 -2.93 20.08
N CYS A 149 1.28 -2.92 19.76
CA CYS A 149 0.22 -3.36 20.67
C CYS A 149 0.09 -4.89 20.77
N GLY A 150 0.95 -5.67 20.10
CA GLY A 150 0.87 -7.13 20.07
C GLY A 150 -0.23 -7.68 19.16
N GLY A 151 -0.86 -6.84 18.34
CA GLY A 151 -1.91 -7.19 17.39
C GLY A 151 -1.40 -7.67 16.02
N SER A 152 -0.16 -8.19 15.94
CA SER A 152 0.50 -8.55 14.66
C SER A 152 -0.26 -9.60 13.85
N GLY A 153 -0.92 -10.57 14.50
CA GLY A 153 -1.75 -11.55 13.81
C GLY A 153 -3.09 -10.99 13.31
N TRP A 154 -3.72 -10.10 14.09
CA TRP A 154 -4.97 -9.43 13.69
C TRP A 154 -4.74 -8.50 12.51
N ILE A 155 -3.63 -7.75 12.51
CA ILE A 155 -3.29 -6.87 11.40
C ILE A 155 -2.90 -7.67 10.16
N LEU A 156 -2.19 -8.81 10.29
CA LEU A 156 -1.91 -9.69 9.16
C LEU A 156 -3.20 -10.22 8.51
N LEU A 157 -4.16 -10.67 9.33
CA LEU A 157 -5.47 -11.09 8.84
C LEU A 157 -6.22 -9.94 8.15
N ALA A 158 -6.25 -8.77 8.79
CA ALA A 158 -6.87 -7.58 8.23
C ALA A 158 -6.22 -7.19 6.89
N CYS A 159 -4.89 -7.15 6.80
CA CYS A 159 -4.17 -6.86 5.57
C CYS A 159 -4.49 -7.87 4.47
N GLY A 160 -4.41 -9.18 4.78
CA GLY A 160 -4.67 -10.25 3.82
C GLY A 160 -6.11 -10.32 3.28
N VAL A 161 -7.07 -9.65 3.95
CA VAL A 161 -8.49 -9.59 3.55
C VAL A 161 -8.87 -8.21 2.99
N LEU A 162 -8.50 -7.12 3.66
CA LEU A 162 -8.88 -5.76 3.27
C LEU A 162 -8.23 -5.33 1.95
N THR A 163 -6.97 -5.68 1.71
CA THR A 163 -6.28 -5.31 0.46
C THR A 163 -6.85 -5.99 -0.79
N PRO A 164 -7.17 -7.31 -0.83
CA PRO A 164 -7.85 -7.88 -1.99
C PRO A 164 -9.26 -7.30 -2.19
N LEU A 165 -9.99 -7.02 -1.11
CA LEU A 165 -11.29 -6.37 -1.20
C LEU A 165 -11.18 -4.98 -1.84
N ALA A 166 -10.17 -4.20 -1.45
CA ALA A 166 -9.88 -2.90 -2.07
C ALA A 166 -9.55 -3.06 -3.57
N ALA A 167 -8.69 -4.03 -3.93
CA ALA A 167 -8.32 -4.30 -5.32
C ALA A 167 -9.54 -4.67 -6.20
N ILE A 168 -10.46 -5.47 -5.67
CA ILE A 168 -11.72 -5.82 -6.33
C ILE A 168 -12.62 -4.59 -6.46
N GLY A 169 -12.75 -3.80 -5.39
CA GLY A 169 -13.56 -2.59 -5.37
C GLY A 169 -13.13 -1.57 -6.45
N VAL A 170 -11.82 -1.33 -6.56
CA VAL A 170 -11.25 -0.45 -7.60
C VAL A 170 -11.47 -1.04 -9.00
N GLY A 171 -11.33 -2.35 -9.16
CA GLY A 171 -11.59 -3.03 -10.43
C GLY A 171 -13.05 -2.91 -10.88
N LEU A 172 -13.99 -3.10 -9.95
CA LEU A 172 -15.43 -2.99 -10.19
C LEU A 172 -15.83 -1.56 -10.53
N SER A 173 -15.33 -0.56 -9.79
CA SER A 173 -15.65 0.85 -10.05
C SER A 173 -15.22 1.25 -11.47
N ARG A 174 -14.08 0.75 -11.93
CA ARG A 174 -13.59 0.97 -13.30
C ARG A 174 -14.47 0.30 -14.35
N LEU A 175 -14.88 -0.94 -14.12
CA LEU A 175 -15.77 -1.65 -15.03
C LEU A 175 -17.11 -0.90 -15.19
N ILE A 176 -17.66 -0.40 -14.09
CA ILE A 176 -18.90 0.39 -14.09
C ILE A 176 -18.70 1.71 -14.86
N GLN A 177 -17.60 2.43 -14.63
CA GLN A 177 -17.30 3.68 -15.34
C GLN A 177 -17.12 3.47 -16.85
N ARG A 178 -16.39 2.44 -17.26
CA ARG A 178 -16.20 2.10 -18.69
C ARG A 178 -17.54 1.80 -19.37
N ARG A 179 -18.42 1.04 -18.72
CA ARG A 179 -19.77 0.76 -19.24
C ARG A 179 -20.61 2.03 -19.38
N ARG A 180 -20.56 2.94 -18.40
CA ARG A 180 -21.27 4.23 -18.49
C ARG A 180 -20.78 5.09 -19.66
N LEU A 181 -19.47 5.17 -19.88
CA LEU A 181 -18.90 5.96 -20.98
C LEU A 181 -19.28 5.41 -22.36
N VAL A 182 -19.35 4.08 -22.50
CA VAL A 182 -19.79 3.44 -23.75
C VAL A 182 -21.26 3.76 -24.02
N LEU A 183 -22.13 3.68 -23.00
CA LEU A 183 -23.55 3.99 -23.14
C LEU A 183 -23.80 5.45 -23.53
N LEU A 184 -23.08 6.40 -22.93
CA LEU A 184 -23.19 7.83 -23.26
C LEU A 184 -22.82 8.12 -24.72
N LYS A 185 -21.76 7.49 -25.23
CA LYS A 185 -21.36 7.62 -26.65
C LYS A 185 -22.40 7.04 -27.62
N MET A 186 -23.16 6.02 -27.21
CA MET A 186 -24.22 5.45 -28.03
C MET A 186 -25.45 6.36 -28.10
N THR A 187 -25.76 7.10 -27.03
CA THR A 187 -26.86 8.08 -27.01
C THR A 187 -26.54 9.38 -27.75
N GLU A 188 -25.29 9.81 -27.86
CA GLU A 188 -24.91 11.01 -28.63
C GLU A 188 -24.90 10.79 -30.16
N GLN A 189 -25.03 9.55 -30.63
CA GLN A 189 -24.99 9.18 -32.05
C GLN A 189 -26.40 9.02 -32.68
N VAL A 190 -27.46 9.27 -31.91
CA VAL A 190 -28.88 9.20 -32.33
C VAL A 190 -29.48 10.59 -32.32
#